data_AF-A0A507QRN2-F1
#
_entry.id   AF-A0A507QRN2-F1
#
_cell.length_a   1.000
_cell.length_b   1.000
_cell.length_c   1.000
_cell.angle_alpha   90.00
_cell.angle_beta   90.00
_cell.angle_gamma   90.00
#
_symmetry.space_group_name_H-M   'P 1'
#
loop_
_entity.id
_entity.type
_entity.pdbx_description
1 polymer ?
#
loop_
_entity_poly.entity_id
_entity_poly.type
_entity_poly.pdbx_seq_one_letter_code
_entity_poly.pdbx_strand_id
1 'polypeptide(L)'
;MRGTPALLSISRTPTLPGGISVSGNNAADGRDSTYLRGIQVTDSDGVVSFHSIFPGHCDSRATHTHILTHLNSSVNENNGTLVVGTGSVAHIGQLFWNEVLRSAVVGTFPYMTNTQAITSNADDMWSIEQASGAYDPFPDYIYLGHDLTGGLFAWKQIGVNTSADCTNNSYYSIAAYYEADSGHQNEDSSAFGGSGGNGVPSRTPPSSAVPTSMAA
;
A
#
# COMPACT_ATOMS: atom_id res chain seq x y z
N MET A 1 9.90 18.99 19.77
CA MET A 1 8.53 18.45 19.96
C MET A 1 8.62 16.97 19.66
N ARG A 2 8.36 16.09 20.63
CA ARG A 2 8.31 14.64 20.37
C ARG A 2 6.96 14.35 19.74
N GLY A 3 6.94 13.77 18.55
CA GLY A 3 5.71 13.34 17.89
C GLY A 3 5.01 12.26 18.71
N THR A 4 3.68 12.24 18.66
CA THR A 4 2.90 11.12 19.20
C THR A 4 3.32 9.85 18.43
N PRO A 5 3.66 8.74 19.11
CA PRO A 5 4.00 7.51 18.42
C PRO A 5 2.82 7.05 17.56
N ALA A 6 3.09 6.73 16.31
CA ALA A 6 2.12 6.24 15.34
C ALA A 6 2.50 4.83 14.89
N LEU A 7 1.51 4.02 14.54
CA LEU A 7 1.72 2.71 13.92
C LEU A 7 1.65 2.90 12.40
N LEU A 8 2.77 2.69 11.70
CA LEU A 8 2.77 2.61 10.25
C LEU A 8 2.58 1.16 9.84
N SER A 9 1.58 0.90 8.99
CA SER A 9 1.44 -0.38 8.31
C SER A 9 1.72 -0.24 6.83
N ILE A 10 2.41 -1.22 6.25
CA ILE A 10 2.64 -1.32 4.82
C ILE A 10 2.06 -2.61 4.25
N SER A 11 1.60 -2.56 3.01
CA SER A 11 1.26 -3.76 2.23
C SER A 11 1.65 -3.58 0.76
N ARG A 12 1.93 -4.69 0.07
CA ARG A 12 2.35 -4.68 -1.34
C ARG A 12 1.47 -5.59 -2.17
N THR A 13 1.31 -5.26 -3.44
CA THR A 13 0.58 -6.08 -4.39
C THR A 13 1.36 -7.37 -4.68
N PRO A 14 0.77 -8.56 -4.46
CA PRO A 14 1.47 -9.84 -4.56
C PRO A 14 1.44 -10.35 -6.01
N THR A 15 2.34 -9.86 -6.85
CA THR A 15 2.52 -10.37 -8.23
C THR A 15 3.94 -10.79 -8.58
N LEU A 16 4.74 -11.02 -7.52
CA LEU A 16 5.83 -12.00 -7.36
C LEU A 16 7.30 -11.57 -7.43
N PRO A 17 8.20 -12.30 -6.69
CA PRO A 17 7.94 -13.56 -5.97
C PRO A 17 8.08 -13.64 -4.45
N GLY A 18 7.18 -14.51 -3.92
CA GLY A 18 7.07 -14.97 -2.53
C GLY A 18 5.65 -15.42 -2.11
N GLY A 19 4.63 -15.32 -2.99
CA GLY A 19 3.27 -15.83 -2.71
C GLY A 19 2.37 -15.84 -3.97
N ILE A 20 2.51 -16.90 -4.79
CA ILE A 20 2.16 -16.99 -6.23
C ILE A 20 0.68 -17.12 -6.53
N SER A 21 0.13 -16.12 -7.23
CA SER A 21 -0.91 -16.33 -8.25
C SER A 21 -0.40 -15.83 -9.60
N VAL A 22 -0.27 -16.76 -10.55
CA VAL A 22 0.02 -16.49 -11.97
C VAL A 22 -1.23 -16.13 -12.77
N SER A 23 -2.41 -16.19 -12.13
CA SER A 23 -3.72 -16.02 -12.75
C SER A 23 -4.56 -14.91 -12.09
N GLY A 24 -3.99 -14.13 -11.16
CA GLY A 24 -4.69 -13.06 -10.47
C GLY A 24 -3.82 -12.30 -9.47
N ASN A 25 -4.30 -11.15 -9.01
CA ASN A 25 -3.59 -10.21 -8.13
C ASN A 25 -3.62 -10.61 -6.64
N ASN A 26 -3.74 -11.91 -6.36
CA ASN A 26 -4.05 -12.44 -5.03
C ASN A 26 -2.79 -13.06 -4.43
N ALA A 27 -2.52 -12.76 -3.15
CA ALA A 27 -1.47 -13.43 -2.41
C ALA A 27 -1.74 -14.94 -2.40
N ALA A 28 -0.70 -15.77 -2.47
CA ALA A 28 -0.82 -17.16 -2.03
C ALA A 28 -1.40 -17.17 -0.60
N ASP A 29 -2.38 -18.04 -0.37
CA ASP A 29 -3.18 -18.13 0.86
C ASP A 29 -4.07 -16.90 1.15
N GLY A 30 -4.17 -15.95 0.21
CA GLY A 30 -5.14 -14.87 0.22
C GLY A 30 -5.11 -14.00 1.48
N ARG A 31 -6.23 -13.97 2.20
CA ARG A 31 -6.40 -13.22 3.45
C ARG A 31 -5.71 -13.86 4.65
N ASP A 32 -5.38 -15.14 4.55
CA ASP A 32 -4.68 -15.88 5.60
C ASP A 32 -3.15 -15.67 5.53
N SER A 33 -2.66 -14.97 4.50
CA SER A 33 -1.25 -14.63 4.34
C SER A 33 -0.93 -13.23 4.84
N THR A 34 0.10 -13.14 5.68
CA THR A 34 0.70 -11.89 6.14
C THR A 34 1.95 -11.49 5.34
N TYR A 35 2.29 -12.25 4.28
CA TYR A 35 3.48 -11.96 3.47
C TYR A 35 3.40 -10.57 2.81
N LEU A 36 4.52 -9.83 2.83
CA LEU A 36 4.63 -8.42 2.42
C LEU A 36 3.68 -7.45 3.14
N ARG A 37 3.20 -7.82 4.33
CA ARG A 37 2.50 -6.93 5.25
C ARG A 37 3.37 -6.72 6.48
N GLY A 38 3.39 -5.50 7.01
CA GLY A 38 4.16 -5.20 8.21
C GLY A 38 3.56 -4.03 8.97
N ILE A 39 3.71 -4.05 10.29
CA ILE A 39 3.31 -2.98 11.20
C ILE A 39 4.55 -2.61 12.03
N GLN A 40 4.84 -1.32 12.16
CA GLN A 40 5.93 -0.79 12.97
C GLN A 40 5.44 0.44 13.74
N VAL A 41 5.88 0.58 14.98
CA VAL A 41 5.66 1.80 15.77
C VAL A 41 6.78 2.78 15.43
N THR A 42 6.46 4.04 15.18
CA THR A 42 7.45 5.10 15.01
C THR A 42 8.29 5.26 16.27
N ASP A 43 9.60 5.44 16.10
CA ASP A 43 10.49 5.79 17.21
C ASP A 43 10.28 7.24 17.70
N SER A 44 11.15 7.71 18.59
CA SER A 44 11.05 9.06 19.16
C SER A 44 11.26 10.19 18.15
N ASP A 45 11.83 9.90 16.99
CA ASP A 45 12.09 10.83 15.89
C ASP A 45 11.00 10.74 14.80
N GLY A 46 9.99 9.88 15.00
CA GLY A 46 8.90 9.67 14.03
C GLY A 46 9.29 8.73 12.88
N VAL A 47 10.38 7.97 13.02
CA VAL A 47 10.91 7.12 11.97
C VAL A 47 10.44 5.67 12.15
N VAL A 48 10.17 5.02 11.02
CA VAL A 48 9.96 3.56 10.92
C VAL A 48 10.80 3.02 9.77
N SER A 49 11.21 1.76 9.89
CA SER A 49 11.98 1.07 8.86
C SER A 49 11.39 -0.30 8.58
N PHE A 50 11.34 -0.66 7.30
CA PHE A 50 10.89 -1.97 6.84
C PHE A 50 11.95 -2.59 5.96
N HIS A 51 12.29 -3.85 6.23
CA HIS A 51 13.05 -4.67 5.29
C HIS A 51 12.06 -5.47 4.45
N SER A 52 12.09 -5.27 3.13
CA SER A 52 11.17 -5.92 2.21
C SER A 52 11.81 -6.08 0.83
N ILE A 53 11.16 -6.82 -0.06
CA ILE A 53 11.54 -6.93 -1.47
C ILE A 53 10.84 -5.85 -2.29
N PHE A 54 11.42 -5.44 -3.43
CA PHE A 54 10.77 -4.50 -4.34
C PHE A 54 9.38 -5.04 -4.79
N PRO A 55 8.34 -4.21 -4.90
CA PRO A 55 7.00 -4.70 -5.25
C PRO A 55 6.94 -5.20 -6.69
N GLY A 56 6.16 -6.25 -6.93
CA GLY A 56 5.84 -6.69 -8.29
C GLY A 56 4.86 -5.73 -8.98
N HIS A 57 4.70 -5.87 -10.31
CA HIS A 57 3.70 -5.15 -11.08
C HIS A 57 2.46 -6.02 -11.35
N CYS A 58 1.30 -5.40 -11.41
CA CYS A 58 0.05 -6.06 -11.79
C CYS A 58 -0.59 -5.29 -12.94
N ASP A 59 -1.49 -5.95 -13.66
CA ASP A 59 -2.30 -5.25 -14.66
C ASP A 59 -3.11 -4.11 -14.00
N SER A 60 -3.39 -3.07 -14.79
CA SER A 60 -4.21 -1.89 -14.45
C SER A 60 -3.69 -0.93 -13.38
N ARG A 61 -2.59 -1.22 -12.69
CA ARG A 61 -2.03 -0.36 -11.63
C ARG A 61 -0.51 -0.24 -11.74
N ALA A 62 0.01 0.97 -11.54
CA ALA A 62 1.44 1.19 -11.45
C ALA A 62 2.03 0.44 -10.25
N THR A 63 3.31 0.07 -10.28
CA THR A 63 3.97 -0.57 -9.14
C THR A 63 3.93 0.35 -7.92
N HIS A 64 3.33 -0.11 -6.82
CA HIS A 64 3.14 0.70 -5.61
C HIS A 64 3.32 -0.07 -4.29
N THR A 65 3.42 0.67 -3.19
CA THR A 65 3.39 0.15 -1.82
C THR A 65 2.36 0.96 -1.03
N HIS A 66 1.37 0.28 -0.44
CA HIS A 66 0.41 0.93 0.43
C HIS A 66 1.06 1.32 1.75
N ILE A 67 0.63 2.47 2.27
CA ILE A 67 1.01 2.98 3.59
C ILE A 67 -0.25 3.43 4.33
N LEU A 68 -0.38 3.03 5.59
CA LEU A 68 -1.43 3.52 6.47
C LEU A 68 -0.84 3.90 7.82
N THR A 69 -1.17 5.10 8.29
CA THR A 69 -0.80 5.55 9.64
C THR A 69 -1.98 5.41 10.57
N HIS A 70 -1.80 4.67 11.65
CA HIS A 70 -2.78 4.44 12.69
C HIS A 70 -2.38 5.19 13.96
N LEU A 71 -3.34 5.84 14.60
CA LEU A 71 -3.16 6.57 15.86
C LEU A 71 -3.96 5.92 16.96
N ASN A 72 -3.35 5.75 18.14
CA ASN A 72 -3.98 5.16 19.32
C ASN A 72 -4.54 3.74 19.11
N SER A 73 -4.02 3.00 18.12
CA SER A 73 -4.36 1.60 17.89
C SER A 73 -3.52 0.68 18.75
N SER A 74 -4.10 -0.44 19.16
CA SER A 74 -3.42 -1.49 19.90
C SER A 74 -2.87 -2.56 18.96
N VAL A 75 -1.74 -3.16 19.32
CA VAL A 75 -1.17 -4.33 18.64
C VAL A 75 -1.57 -5.58 19.39
N ASN A 76 -2.00 -6.61 18.66
CA ASN A 76 -2.28 -7.93 19.19
C ASN A 76 -0.95 -8.63 19.53
N GLU A 77 -0.73 -8.91 20.81
CA GLU A 77 0.52 -9.49 21.31
C GLU A 77 0.79 -10.91 20.79
N ASN A 78 -0.24 -11.64 20.37
CA ASN A 78 -0.11 -13.04 19.94
C ASN A 78 0.40 -13.18 18.49
N ASN A 79 0.09 -12.22 17.61
CA ASN A 79 0.37 -12.33 16.18
C ASN A 79 0.95 -11.05 15.55
N GLY A 80 1.10 -9.96 16.32
CA GLY A 80 1.67 -8.70 15.86
C GLY A 80 0.77 -7.89 14.91
N THR A 81 -0.51 -8.23 14.76
CA THR A 81 -1.48 -7.48 13.94
C THR A 81 -2.12 -6.34 14.74
N LEU A 82 -2.91 -5.48 14.10
CA LEU A 82 -3.69 -4.46 14.82
C LEU A 82 -4.93 -5.09 15.44
N VAL A 83 -5.26 -4.70 16.67
CA VAL A 83 -6.54 -5.06 17.30
C VAL A 83 -7.66 -4.29 16.62
N VAL A 84 -8.63 -5.00 16.04
CA VAL A 84 -9.77 -4.41 15.35
C VAL A 84 -10.60 -3.54 16.30
N GLY A 85 -11.09 -2.40 15.79
CA GLY A 85 -11.89 -1.46 16.56
C GLY A 85 -11.11 -0.57 17.53
N THR A 86 -9.78 -0.54 17.44
CA THR A 86 -8.93 0.34 18.28
C THR A 86 -8.27 1.45 17.45
N GLY A 87 -8.21 2.65 18.04
CA GLY A 87 -7.57 3.81 17.41
C GLY A 87 -8.33 4.34 16.19
N SER A 88 -7.59 5.00 15.30
CA SER A 88 -8.10 5.59 14.06
C SER A 88 -7.05 5.53 12.96
N VAL A 89 -7.49 5.52 11.70
CA VAL A 89 -6.60 5.63 10.53
C VAL A 89 -6.41 7.11 10.21
N ALA A 90 -5.26 7.70 10.51
CA ALA A 90 -5.00 9.13 10.29
C ALA A 90 -4.52 9.45 8.86
N HIS A 91 -3.93 8.48 8.17
CA HIS A 91 -3.45 8.66 6.81
C HIS A 91 -3.53 7.35 6.02
N ILE A 92 -3.92 7.46 4.75
CA ILE A 92 -3.93 6.38 3.77
C ILE A 92 -3.24 6.91 2.53
N GLY A 93 -2.22 6.21 2.08
CA GLY A 93 -1.43 6.63 0.92
C GLY A 93 -0.86 5.45 0.15
N GLN A 94 -0.29 5.75 -1.01
CA GLN A 94 0.44 4.80 -1.82
C GLN A 94 1.76 5.44 -2.24
N LEU A 95 2.85 4.69 -2.11
CA LEU A 95 4.14 5.06 -2.64
C LEU A 95 4.30 4.44 -4.03
N PHE A 96 4.56 5.26 -5.05
CA PHE A 96 4.77 4.82 -6.42
C PHE A 96 6.25 4.84 -6.76
N TRP A 97 6.71 3.92 -7.59
CA TRP A 97 8.15 3.74 -7.82
C TRP A 97 8.61 4.39 -9.12
N ASN A 98 9.79 5.02 -9.07
CA ASN A 98 10.43 5.62 -10.23
C ASN A 98 10.55 4.58 -11.37
N GLU A 99 10.18 4.97 -12.58
CA GLU A 99 10.08 4.04 -13.70
C GLU A 99 11.44 3.49 -14.15
N VAL A 100 12.53 4.24 -13.98
CA VAL A 100 13.89 3.77 -14.28
C VAL A 100 14.26 2.64 -13.33
N LEU A 101 14.06 2.83 -12.02
CA LEU A 101 14.30 1.80 -11.02
C LEU A 101 13.42 0.57 -11.26
N ARG A 102 12.11 0.77 -11.44
CA ARG A 102 11.14 -0.30 -11.70
C ARG A 102 11.54 -1.11 -12.93
N SER A 103 11.94 -0.45 -14.02
CA SER A 103 12.40 -1.13 -15.24
C SER A 103 13.64 -1.98 -14.99
N ALA A 104 14.61 -1.45 -14.23
CA ALA A 104 15.81 -2.19 -13.87
C ALA A 104 15.49 -3.44 -13.04
N VAL A 105 14.61 -3.33 -12.05
CA VAL A 105 14.18 -4.46 -11.20
C VAL A 105 13.38 -5.48 -11.99
N VAL A 106 12.42 -5.06 -12.81
CA VAL A 106 11.62 -5.98 -13.65
C VAL A 106 12.49 -6.75 -14.65
N GLY A 107 13.66 -6.21 -15.02
CA GLY A 107 14.64 -6.91 -15.85
C GLY A 107 15.41 -8.03 -15.14
N THR A 108 15.31 -8.20 -13.82
CA THR A 108 16.05 -9.23 -13.09
C THR A 108 15.21 -10.47 -12.82
N PHE A 109 15.85 -11.63 -12.70
CA PHE A 109 15.20 -12.76 -12.03
C PHE A 109 14.96 -12.35 -10.57
N PRO A 110 13.82 -12.69 -9.99
CA PRO A 110 12.68 -13.41 -10.59
C PRO A 110 11.58 -12.52 -11.20
N TYR A 111 11.65 -11.20 -11.09
CA TYR A 111 10.62 -10.27 -11.61
C TYR A 111 10.37 -10.41 -13.12
N MET A 112 11.41 -10.71 -13.89
CA MET A 112 11.33 -10.89 -15.35
C MET A 112 10.42 -12.05 -15.78
N THR A 113 10.03 -12.95 -14.86
CA THR A 113 9.10 -14.04 -15.17
C THR A 113 7.64 -13.61 -15.12
N ASN A 114 7.33 -12.42 -14.62
CA ASN A 114 5.97 -11.89 -14.60
C ASN A 114 5.60 -11.30 -15.97
N THR A 115 4.60 -11.87 -16.62
CA THR A 115 4.16 -11.51 -17.97
C THR A 115 2.98 -10.53 -18.00
N GLN A 116 2.50 -10.07 -16.84
CA GLN A 116 1.43 -9.07 -16.78
C GLN A 116 1.84 -7.77 -17.45
N ALA A 117 0.86 -7.05 -18.00
CA ALA A 117 1.08 -5.74 -18.57
C ALA A 117 1.57 -4.76 -17.49
N ILE A 118 2.53 -3.91 -17.88
CA ILE A 118 3.01 -2.83 -17.04
C ILE A 118 2.10 -1.62 -17.25
N THR A 119 1.57 -1.08 -16.16
CA THR A 119 0.95 0.25 -16.14
C THR A 119 2.00 1.27 -15.68
N SER A 120 2.14 2.36 -16.45
CA SER A 120 3.04 3.47 -16.10
C SER A 120 2.48 4.27 -14.91
N ASN A 121 3.32 5.06 -14.23
CA ASN A 121 2.82 5.96 -13.19
C ASN A 121 1.85 7.01 -13.79
N ALA A 122 2.10 7.46 -15.02
CA ALA A 122 1.25 8.43 -15.70
C ALA A 122 -0.13 7.87 -16.09
N ASP A 123 -0.23 6.55 -16.29
CA ASP A 123 -1.47 5.86 -16.66
C ASP A 123 -2.22 5.30 -15.43
N ASP A 124 -1.64 5.34 -14.23
CA ASP A 124 -2.31 4.90 -13.00
C ASP A 124 -3.19 6.01 -12.44
N MET A 125 -4.48 5.69 -12.28
CA MET A 125 -5.49 6.65 -11.82
C MET A 125 -5.21 7.25 -10.43
N TRP A 126 -4.46 6.55 -9.56
CA TRP A 126 -4.14 7.04 -8.22
C TRP A 126 -2.81 7.76 -8.17
N SER A 127 -1.84 7.35 -8.97
CA SER A 127 -0.53 8.00 -9.02
C SER A 127 -0.67 9.46 -9.43
N ILE A 128 -1.48 9.75 -10.45
CA ILE A 128 -1.72 11.13 -10.92
C ILE A 128 -2.51 11.98 -9.90
N GLU A 129 -3.43 11.38 -9.14
CA GLU A 129 -4.21 12.08 -8.12
C GLU A 129 -3.39 12.34 -6.85
N GLN A 130 -2.49 11.42 -6.50
CA GLN A 130 -1.62 11.52 -5.33
C GLN A 130 -0.32 12.30 -5.62
N ALA A 131 0.04 12.50 -6.88
CA ALA A 131 1.15 13.35 -7.31
C ALA A 131 0.63 14.77 -7.61
N SER A 132 0.55 15.60 -6.58
CA SER A 132 0.10 16.99 -6.67
C SER A 132 1.12 17.95 -6.07
N GLY A 133 0.90 19.27 -6.18
CA GLY A 133 1.79 20.24 -5.53
C GLY A 133 1.87 20.09 -4.00
N ALA A 134 0.88 19.44 -3.37
CA ALA A 134 0.84 19.20 -1.92
C ALA A 134 1.30 17.78 -1.52
N TYR A 135 1.37 16.85 -2.47
CA TYR A 135 1.64 15.44 -2.20
C TYR A 135 2.63 14.90 -3.23
N ASP A 136 3.73 14.36 -2.75
CA ASP A 136 4.72 13.68 -3.57
C ASP A 136 4.80 12.21 -3.12
N PRO A 137 4.29 11.26 -3.92
CA PRO A 137 4.22 9.86 -3.53
C PRO A 137 5.43 9.05 -4.00
N PHE A 138 6.47 9.68 -4.57
CA PHE A 138 7.62 8.97 -5.13
C PHE A 138 8.77 8.89 -4.13
N PRO A 139 9.15 7.70 -3.62
CA PRO A 139 10.30 7.57 -2.74
C PRO A 139 11.60 7.93 -3.44
N ASP A 140 12.49 8.56 -2.69
CA ASP A 140 13.90 8.64 -3.07
C ASP A 140 14.58 7.30 -2.78
N TYR A 141 15.66 6.99 -3.51
CA TYR A 141 16.38 5.73 -3.32
C TYR A 141 17.86 5.84 -3.71
N ILE A 142 18.64 4.92 -3.16
CA ILE A 142 20.02 4.63 -3.58
C ILE A 142 20.22 3.12 -3.71
N TYR A 143 21.16 2.72 -4.57
CA TYR A 143 21.68 1.35 -4.56
C TYR A 143 22.62 1.17 -3.39
N LEU A 144 22.47 0.04 -2.69
CA LEU A 144 23.40 -0.38 -1.65
C LEU A 144 24.57 -1.11 -2.31
N GLY A 145 25.44 -0.38 -2.99
CA GLY A 145 26.54 -0.93 -3.78
C GLY A 145 26.56 -0.35 -5.18
N HIS A 146 27.07 -1.12 -6.15
CA HIS A 146 27.20 -0.68 -7.55
C HIS A 146 25.98 -1.04 -8.42
N ASP A 147 25.15 -1.99 -7.99
CA ASP A 147 23.98 -2.47 -8.71
C ASP A 147 22.87 -2.98 -7.75
N LEU A 148 21.82 -3.56 -8.32
CA LEU A 148 20.66 -4.08 -7.59
C LEU A 148 20.97 -5.28 -6.67
N THR A 149 22.08 -5.99 -6.87
CA THR A 149 22.40 -7.20 -6.10
C THR A 149 22.73 -6.88 -4.64
N GLY A 150 23.25 -5.68 -4.37
CA GLY A 150 23.49 -5.21 -3.01
C GLY A 150 22.24 -4.66 -2.32
N GLY A 151 21.14 -4.49 -3.06
CA GLY A 151 19.85 -4.04 -2.54
C GLY A 151 19.60 -2.54 -2.70
N LEU A 152 18.51 -2.09 -2.09
CA LEU A 152 18.02 -0.71 -2.17
C LEU A 152 17.83 -0.15 -0.77
N PHE A 153 18.24 1.10 -0.58
CA PHE A 153 17.77 1.92 0.52
C PHE A 153 16.88 3.01 -0.05
N ALA A 154 15.61 3.00 0.36
CA ALA A 154 14.61 3.97 -0.09
C ALA A 154 13.99 4.69 1.09
N TRP A 155 13.66 5.96 0.92
CA TRP A 155 13.08 6.78 1.97
C TRP A 155 11.99 7.70 1.42
N LYS A 156 11.04 8.04 2.28
CA LYS A 156 10.07 9.10 2.03
C LYS A 156 9.66 9.76 3.33
N GLN A 157 9.58 11.09 3.34
CA GLN A 157 9.00 11.84 4.44
C GLN A 157 7.51 12.05 4.16
N ILE A 158 6.66 11.75 5.14
CA ILE A 158 5.20 11.85 5.02
C ILE A 158 4.69 12.76 6.14
N GLY A 159 3.99 13.83 5.76
CA GLY A 159 3.26 14.67 6.71
C GLY A 159 1.91 14.02 7.05
N VAL A 160 1.66 13.80 8.34
CA VAL A 160 0.41 13.21 8.83
C VAL A 160 -0.37 14.25 9.64
N ASN A 161 -1.63 14.48 9.28
CA ASN A 161 -2.55 15.25 10.10
C ASN A 161 -3.08 14.35 11.23
N THR A 162 -2.58 14.56 12.46
CA THR A 162 -2.93 13.70 13.61
C THR A 162 -4.36 13.90 14.13
N SER A 163 -5.10 14.86 13.59
CA SER A 163 -6.51 15.09 13.90
C SER A 163 -7.45 14.56 12.81
N ALA A 164 -6.91 14.01 11.71
CA ALA A 164 -7.71 13.37 10.68
C ALA A 164 -8.15 11.97 11.11
N ASP A 165 -9.36 11.58 10.70
CA ASP A 165 -9.88 10.23 10.85
C ASP A 165 -10.45 9.75 9.51
N CYS A 166 -9.72 8.85 8.87
CA CYS A 166 -10.03 8.22 7.60
C CYS A 166 -10.57 6.79 7.77
N THR A 167 -10.94 6.38 8.98
CA THR A 167 -11.36 4.99 9.27
C THR A 167 -12.56 4.56 8.42
N ASN A 168 -13.49 5.49 8.17
CA ASN A 168 -14.70 5.27 7.37
C ASN A 168 -14.63 5.93 5.98
N ASN A 169 -13.43 6.07 5.40
CA ASN A 169 -13.26 6.74 4.11
C ASN A 169 -13.95 5.95 2.97
N SER A 170 -14.88 6.58 2.25
CA SER A 170 -15.61 5.94 1.16
C SER A 170 -14.74 5.52 -0.03
N TYR A 171 -13.54 6.09 -0.16
CA TYR A 171 -12.57 5.78 -1.21
C TYR A 171 -11.59 4.67 -0.82
N TYR A 172 -11.53 4.29 0.45
CA TYR A 172 -10.65 3.22 0.94
C TYR A 172 -11.33 2.39 2.02
N SER A 173 -11.43 1.09 1.78
CA SER A 173 -11.88 0.12 2.78
C SER A 173 -10.78 -0.91 3.04
N ILE A 174 -10.51 -1.19 4.31
CA ILE A 174 -9.69 -2.35 4.70
C ILE A 174 -10.38 -3.60 4.16
N ALA A 175 -9.76 -4.32 3.23
CA ALA A 175 -10.39 -5.45 2.55
C ALA A 175 -10.55 -6.68 3.46
N ALA A 176 -9.58 -6.89 4.34
CA ALA A 176 -9.51 -8.01 5.26
C ALA A 176 -8.68 -7.62 6.49
N TYR A 177 -8.97 -8.25 7.62
CA TYR A 177 -8.23 -8.13 8.88
C TYR A 177 -7.83 -9.53 9.35
N TYR A 178 -6.81 -9.60 10.22
CA TYR A 178 -6.25 -10.88 10.67
C TYR A 178 -6.31 -10.96 12.19
N GLU A 179 -7.11 -11.90 12.68
CA GLU A 179 -7.32 -12.17 14.10
C GLU A 179 -6.41 -13.30 14.59
N ALA A 180 -6.62 -13.77 15.82
CA ALA A 180 -5.74 -14.74 16.47
C ALA A 180 -5.58 -16.07 15.71
N ASP A 181 -6.57 -16.47 14.91
CA ASP A 181 -6.62 -17.80 14.27
C ASP A 181 -6.67 -17.77 12.73
N SER A 182 -7.14 -16.69 12.11
CA SER A 182 -7.36 -16.62 10.66
C SER A 182 -7.57 -15.19 10.12
N GLY A 183 -7.51 -15.07 8.79
CA GLY A 183 -7.90 -13.87 8.08
C GLY A 183 -9.41 -13.81 7.84
N HIS A 184 -10.00 -12.66 8.15
CA HIS A 184 -11.42 -12.37 7.95
C HIS A 184 -11.59 -11.32 6.86
N GLN A 185 -12.57 -11.51 5.97
CA GLN A 185 -12.98 -10.47 5.04
C GLN A 185 -13.70 -9.37 5.83
N ASN A 186 -13.45 -8.12 5.47
CA ASN A 186 -14.29 -7.02 5.91
C ASN A 186 -15.53 -6.98 5.01
N GLU A 187 -16.70 -7.29 5.57
CA GLU A 187 -17.98 -7.35 4.85
C GLU A 187 -18.41 -5.98 4.29
N ASP A 188 -17.94 -4.89 4.92
CA ASP A 188 -18.20 -3.52 4.47
C ASP A 188 -17.21 -3.06 3.37
N SER A 189 -16.25 -3.91 3.00
CA SER A 189 -15.26 -3.56 1.98
C SER A 189 -15.76 -3.84 0.57
N SER A 190 -15.64 -2.83 -0.30
CA SER A 190 -15.86 -2.97 -1.75
C SER A 190 -14.63 -3.54 -2.48
N ALA A 191 -13.55 -3.81 -1.75
CA ALA A 191 -12.23 -4.18 -2.28
C ALA A 191 -12.17 -5.61 -2.85
N PHE A 192 -13.09 -6.50 -2.45
CA PHE A 192 -13.23 -7.83 -3.05
C PHE A 192 -14.48 -7.87 -3.94
N GLY A 193 -14.35 -7.33 -5.16
CA GLY A 193 -15.33 -7.59 -6.20
C GLY A 193 -15.27 -9.07 -6.60
N GLY A 194 -16.31 -9.85 -6.27
CA GLY A 194 -16.45 -11.18 -6.85
C GLY A 194 -17.63 -12.01 -6.35
N SER A 195 -18.78 -11.91 -7.05
CA SER A 195 -19.43 -13.09 -7.65
C SER A 195 -20.62 -12.68 -8.54
N GLY A 196 -20.54 -13.03 -9.82
CA GLY A 196 -21.68 -13.43 -10.67
C GLY A 196 -22.73 -12.36 -11.02
N GLY A 197 -22.56 -11.71 -12.18
CA GLY A 197 -23.68 -11.01 -12.82
C GLY A 197 -23.25 -10.24 -14.07
N ASN A 198 -23.59 -10.77 -15.24
CA ASN A 198 -23.47 -10.06 -16.52
C ASN A 198 -24.13 -8.68 -16.44
N GLY A 199 -23.36 -7.62 -16.70
CA GLY A 199 -23.91 -6.28 -16.81
C GLY A 199 -22.80 -5.25 -16.77
N VAL A 200 -22.31 -4.86 -17.95
CA VAL A 200 -21.45 -3.69 -18.12
C VAL A 200 -22.28 -2.45 -17.74
N PRO A 201 -21.93 -1.64 -16.73
CA PRO A 201 -22.48 -0.31 -16.62
C PRO A 201 -21.48 0.65 -17.22
N SER A 202 -21.84 1.20 -18.38
CA SER A 202 -21.25 2.42 -18.92
C SER A 202 -21.13 3.47 -17.80
N ARG A 203 -19.90 3.78 -17.37
CA ARG A 203 -19.65 4.86 -16.42
C ARG A 203 -19.38 6.14 -17.19
N THR A 204 -20.41 6.96 -17.31
CA THR A 204 -20.27 8.41 -17.47
C THR A 204 -19.50 8.93 -16.24
N PRO A 205 -18.42 9.71 -16.39
CA PRO A 205 -17.67 10.24 -15.25
C PRO A 205 -18.54 11.26 -14.48
N PRO A 206 -18.72 11.14 -13.15
CA PRO A 206 -19.24 12.23 -12.35
C PRO A 206 -18.14 13.28 -12.15
N SER A 207 -18.53 14.55 -12.23
CA SER A 207 -17.66 15.71 -12.18
C SER A 207 -16.80 15.77 -10.91
N SER A 208 -15.54 16.13 -11.11
CA SER A 208 -14.57 16.69 -10.16
C SER A 208 -15.13 17.15 -8.81
N ALA A 209 -14.80 16.40 -7.76
CA ALA A 209 -14.70 16.93 -6.39
C ALA A 209 -13.59 16.15 -5.68
N VAL A 210 -12.37 16.69 -5.76
CA VAL A 210 -11.26 16.31 -4.88
C VAL A 210 -11.64 16.73 -3.45
N PRO A 211 -11.52 15.87 -2.42
CA PRO A 211 -11.71 16.30 -1.04
C PRO A 211 -10.57 17.26 -0.66
N THR A 212 -10.81 18.55 -0.79
CA THR A 212 -9.95 19.59 -0.20
C THR A 212 -10.24 19.66 1.30
N SER A 213 -9.41 19.02 2.13
CA SER A 213 -9.27 19.45 3.52
C SER A 213 -8.12 20.46 3.60
N MET A 214 -8.42 21.71 3.28
CA MET A 214 -7.58 22.83 3.69
C MET A 214 -7.66 22.99 5.21
N ALA A 215 -6.51 23.23 5.84
CA ALA A 215 -6.45 24.05 7.04
C ALA A 215 -5.29 25.05 6.84
N ALA A 216 -5.61 26.32 7.05
CA ALA A 216 -4.68 27.44 7.05
C ALA A 216 -3.71 27.38 8.24
#